data_AF-A0A9E2Q3P1-F1
#
_entry.id   AF-A0A9E2Q3P1-F1
#
_cell.length_a   1.000
_cell.length_b   1.000
_cell.length_c   1.000
_cell.angle_alpha   90.00
_cell.angle_beta   90.00
_cell.angle_gamma   90.00
#
_symmetry.space_group_name_H-M   'P 1'
#
loop_
_entity.id
_entity.type
_entity.pdbx_description
1 polymer ?
#
loop_
_entity_poly.entity_id
_entity_poly.type
_entity_poly.pdbx_seq_one_letter_code
_entity_poly.pdbx_strand_id
1 'polypeptide(L)'
;MFLFGSIPWYAALMWFVVLGALIGLNEVTRRWKGAGLAIFVALPLVLTIFVWPTTATGSTGTWFHWVKVYSALAGCLGFMALRYVPGLSAKRWALAFPPLILALNIAEAVIRDVQVGG
;
A
#
# COMPACT_ATOMS: atom_id res chain seq x y z
N MET A 1 4.43 -16.88 20.35
CA MET A 1 5.19 -15.76 20.96
C MET A 1 6.26 -15.30 19.97
N PHE A 2 5.90 -14.40 19.04
CA PHE A 2 6.82 -13.92 17.98
C PHE A 2 7.69 -12.73 18.44
N LEU A 3 7.25 -12.02 19.50
CA LEU A 3 7.88 -10.79 20.00
C LEU A 3 9.10 -11.01 20.94
N PHE A 4 9.39 -12.25 21.33
CA PHE A 4 10.50 -12.61 22.22
C PHE A 4 11.48 -13.61 21.59
N GLY A 5 11.37 -13.86 20.29
CA GLY A 5 12.32 -14.71 19.56
C GLY A 5 13.61 -13.94 19.26
N SER A 6 14.76 -14.62 19.32
CA SER A 6 16.04 -14.04 18.87
C SER A 6 15.95 -13.65 17.40
N ILE A 7 16.12 -12.37 17.06
CA ILE A 7 16.15 -11.91 15.67
C ILE A 7 17.49 -12.35 15.08
N PRO A 8 17.50 -13.28 14.11
CA PRO A 8 18.74 -13.72 13.50
C PRO A 8 19.35 -12.59 12.67
N TRP A 9 20.69 -12.54 12.60
CA TRP A 9 21.41 -11.44 11.94
C TRP A 9 21.00 -11.23 10.47
N TYR A 10 20.66 -12.30 9.75
CA TYR A 10 20.19 -12.21 8.36
C TYR A 10 18.83 -11.54 8.25
N ALA A 11 17.93 -11.69 9.24
CA ALA A 11 16.64 -11.01 9.25
C ALA A 11 16.81 -9.49 9.48
N ALA A 12 17.74 -9.11 10.37
CA ALA A 12 18.11 -7.71 10.56
C ALA A 12 18.73 -7.11 9.29
N LEU A 13 19.62 -7.84 8.60
CA LEU A 13 20.18 -7.41 7.31
C LEU A 13 19.08 -7.22 6.26
N MET A 14 18.19 -8.20 6.11
CA MET A 14 17.10 -8.14 5.14
C MET A 14 16.15 -6.98 5.43
N TRP A 15 15.93 -6.62 6.69
CA TRP A 15 15.16 -5.45 7.06
C TRP A 15 15.74 -4.16 6.45
N PHE A 16 17.06 -3.93 6.58
CA PHE A 16 17.72 -2.77 5.97
C PHE A 16 17.68 -2.82 4.44
N VAL A 17 17.86 -3.99 3.83
CA VAL A 17 17.79 -4.16 2.37
C VAL A 17 16.40 -3.80 1.85
N VAL A 18 15.36 -4.38 2.44
CA VAL A 18 13.97 -4.12 2.05
C VAL A 18 13.61 -2.66 2.29
N LEU A 19 14.00 -2.09 3.43
CA LEU A 19 13.75 -0.68 3.73
C LEU A 19 14.43 0.23 2.69
N GLY A 20 15.71 0.00 2.40
CA GLY A 20 16.44 0.77 1.40
C GLY A 20 15.83 0.66 0.00
N ALA A 21 15.41 -0.55 -0.40
CA ALA A 21 14.73 -0.78 -1.66
C ALA A 21 13.39 -0.04 -1.74
N LEU A 22 12.57 -0.07 -0.67
CA LEU A 22 11.29 0.63 -0.61
C LEU A 22 11.47 2.15 -0.66
N ILE A 23 12.47 2.70 0.04
CA ILE A 23 12.81 4.13 -0.03
C ILE A 23 13.23 4.52 -1.45
N GLY A 24 14.11 3.72 -2.06
CA GLY A 24 14.55 3.95 -3.44
C GLY A 24 13.40 3.90 -4.44
N LEU A 25 12.54 2.89 -4.35
CA LEU A 25 11.36 2.75 -5.20
C LEU A 25 10.37 3.91 -5.02
N ASN A 26 10.17 4.36 -3.78
CA ASN A 26 9.35 5.53 -3.48
C ASN A 26 9.93 6.80 -4.11
N GLU A 27 11.25 6.98 -4.08
CA GLU A 27 11.87 8.14 -4.73
C GLU A 27 11.75 8.08 -6.26
N VAL A 28 11.92 6.91 -6.86
CA VAL A 28 11.75 6.71 -8.32
C VAL A 28 10.31 7.02 -8.75
N THR A 29 9.32 6.45 -8.07
CA THR A 29 7.89 6.70 -8.36
C THR A 29 7.51 8.16 -8.12
N ARG A 30 8.15 8.82 -7.15
CA ARG A 30 7.97 10.26 -6.89
C ARG A 30 8.65 11.12 -7.95
N ARG A 31 9.80 10.73 -8.47
CA ARG A 31 10.55 11.54 -9.44
C ARG A 31 9.93 11.51 -10.82
N TRP A 32 9.44 10.36 -11.28
CA TRP A 32 8.94 10.18 -12.65
C TRP A 32 7.45 9.81 -12.68
N LYS A 33 6.64 10.64 -13.35
CA LYS A 33 5.19 10.39 -13.53
C LYS A 33 4.90 9.04 -14.18
N GLY A 34 5.68 8.68 -15.20
CA GLY A 34 5.56 7.39 -15.88
C GLY A 34 5.86 6.20 -14.97
N ALA A 35 6.88 6.30 -14.11
CA ALA A 35 7.19 5.25 -13.13
C ALA A 35 6.08 5.10 -12.09
N GLY A 36 5.49 6.20 -11.63
CA GLY A 36 4.31 6.18 -10.76
C GLY A 36 3.12 5.47 -11.42
N LEU A 37 2.78 5.81 -12.67
CA LEU A 37 1.71 5.14 -13.41
C LEU A 37 1.99 3.66 -13.65
N ALA A 38 3.24 3.31 -13.98
CA ALA A 38 3.63 1.91 -14.18
C ALA A 38 3.46 1.10 -12.89
N ILE A 39 3.92 1.62 -11.74
CA ILE A 39 3.92 0.89 -10.46
C ILE A 39 2.55 0.90 -9.79
N PHE A 40 1.78 1.98 -9.88
CA PHE A 40 0.49 2.09 -9.19
C PHE A 40 -0.71 1.82 -10.11
N VAL A 41 -0.56 1.70 -11.44
CA VAL A 41 -1.69 1.35 -12.32
C VAL A 41 -1.39 0.08 -13.10
N ALA A 42 -0.34 0.09 -13.92
CA ALA A 42 -0.07 -1.05 -14.82
C ALA A 42 0.26 -2.32 -14.04
N LEU A 43 1.13 -2.23 -13.03
CA LEU A 43 1.54 -3.38 -12.23
C LEU A 43 0.35 -4.01 -11.46
N PRO A 44 -0.48 -3.28 -10.68
CA PRO A 44 -1.66 -3.84 -10.05
C PRO A 44 -2.63 -4.48 -11.03
N LEU A 45 -2.88 -3.87 -12.20
CA LEU A 45 -3.75 -4.45 -13.23
C LEU A 45 -3.22 -5.80 -13.72
N VAL A 46 -1.91 -5.88 -14.02
CA VAL A 46 -1.27 -7.13 -14.44
C VAL A 46 -1.35 -8.18 -13.34
N LEU A 47 -1.06 -7.79 -12.10
CA LEU A 47 -1.12 -8.71 -10.96
C LEU A 47 -2.54 -9.23 -10.72
N THR A 48 -3.56 -8.36 -10.77
CA THR A 48 -4.96 -8.75 -10.58
C THR A 48 -5.47 -9.69 -11.66
N ILE A 49 -5.10 -9.48 -12.93
CA ILE A 49 -5.62 -10.25 -14.05
C ILE A 49 -4.86 -11.57 -14.24
N PHE A 50 -3.53 -11.55 -14.14
CA PHE A 50 -2.70 -12.68 -14.56
C PHE A 50 -2.10 -13.49 -13.40
N VAL A 51 -1.85 -12.87 -12.24
CA VAL A 51 -1.08 -13.51 -11.17
C VAL A 51 -1.98 -13.95 -10.02
N TRP A 52 -2.73 -13.02 -9.43
CA TRP A 52 -3.53 -13.25 -8.23
C TRP A 52 -4.65 -14.27 -8.37
N PRO A 53 -5.25 -14.54 -9.54
CA PRO A 53 -6.19 -15.66 -9.69
C PRO A 53 -5.57 -17.02 -9.35
N THR A 54 -4.25 -17.17 -9.48
CA THR A 54 -3.54 -18.44 -9.21
C THR A 54 -2.75 -18.41 -7.90
N THR A 55 -2.33 -17.23 -7.41
CA THR A 55 -1.46 -17.11 -6.23
C THR A 55 -2.16 -16.64 -4.96
N ALA A 56 -3.36 -16.05 -5.05
CA ALA A 56 -4.09 -15.55 -3.88
C ALA A 56 -4.84 -16.67 -3.14
N THR A 57 -4.10 -17.70 -2.70
CA THR A 57 -4.65 -18.86 -1.99
C THR A 57 -4.38 -18.77 -0.49
N GLY A 58 -5.34 -19.19 0.34
CA GLY A 58 -5.20 -19.18 1.79
C GLY A 58 -5.32 -17.78 2.40
N SER A 59 -4.35 -17.35 3.21
CA SER A 59 -4.43 -16.09 3.97
C SER A 59 -4.52 -14.84 3.08
N THR A 60 -3.83 -14.85 1.93
CA THR A 60 -3.78 -13.76 0.95
C THR A 60 -5.03 -13.65 0.08
N GLY A 61 -5.87 -14.70 0.03
CA GLY A 61 -7.15 -14.70 -0.67
C GLY A 61 -8.31 -14.13 0.14
N THR A 62 -8.10 -13.78 1.41
CA THR A 62 -9.16 -13.24 2.28
C THR A 62 -9.62 -11.86 1.82
N TRP A 63 -10.90 -11.55 2.01
CA TRP A 63 -11.50 -10.27 1.65
C TRP A 63 -10.71 -9.06 2.19
N PHE A 64 -10.17 -9.17 3.41
CA PHE A 64 -9.40 -8.11 4.04
C PHE A 64 -8.07 -7.82 3.34
N HIS A 65 -7.37 -8.85 2.84
CA HIS A 65 -6.11 -8.62 2.11
C HIS A 65 -6.39 -7.86 0.81
N TRP A 66 -7.49 -8.20 0.13
CA TRP A 66 -7.95 -7.45 -1.04
C TRP A 66 -8.31 -6.00 -0.71
N VAL A 67 -9.10 -5.78 0.34
CA VAL A 67 -9.47 -4.43 0.80
C VAL A 67 -8.23 -3.62 1.12
N LYS A 68 -7.26 -4.18 1.86
CA LYS A 68 -6.06 -3.46 2.27
C LYS A 68 -5.16 -3.08 1.09
N VAL A 69 -5.00 -3.98 0.12
CA VAL A 69 -4.23 -3.71 -1.10
C VAL A 69 -4.89 -2.61 -1.95
N TYR A 70 -6.20 -2.68 -2.14
CA TYR A 70 -6.92 -1.67 -2.93
C TYR A 70 -7.09 -0.33 -2.22
N SER A 71 -7.21 -0.34 -0.88
CA SER A 71 -7.25 0.86 -0.04
C SER A 71 -5.92 1.62 -0.10
N ALA A 72 -4.80 0.91 0.02
CA ALA A 72 -3.46 1.49 -0.18
C ALA A 72 -3.27 2.02 -1.61
N LEU A 73 -3.73 1.27 -2.62
CA LEU A 73 -3.67 1.69 -4.01
C LEU A 73 -4.49 2.97 -4.27
N ALA A 74 -5.70 3.05 -3.73
CA ALA A 74 -6.55 4.24 -3.82
C ALA A 74 -5.87 5.46 -3.19
N GLY A 75 -5.18 5.27 -2.05
CA GLY A 75 -4.31 6.30 -1.46
C GLY A 75 -3.24 6.78 -2.43
N CYS A 76 -2.44 5.87 -2.99
CA CYS A 76 -1.38 6.22 -3.94
C CYS A 76 -1.90 6.97 -5.18
N LEU A 77 -3.02 6.54 -5.76
CA LEU A 77 -3.64 7.20 -6.90
C LEU A 77 -4.23 8.56 -6.53
N GLY A 78 -4.83 8.70 -5.34
CA GLY A 78 -5.33 9.98 -4.86
C GLY A 78 -4.23 11.01 -4.61
N PHE A 79 -3.09 10.60 -4.03
CA PHE A 79 -1.90 11.45 -3.94
C PHE A 79 -1.35 11.83 -5.31
N MET A 80 -1.34 10.90 -6.25
CA MET A 80 -0.95 11.16 -7.63
C MET A 80 -1.88 12.18 -8.30
N ALA A 81 -3.19 12.07 -8.06
CA ALA A 81 -4.18 13.03 -8.54
C ALA A 81 -3.97 14.42 -7.92
N LEU A 82 -3.79 14.51 -6.60
CA LEU A 82 -3.48 15.77 -5.91
C LEU A 82 -2.24 16.46 -6.46
N ARG A 83 -1.27 15.69 -6.91
CA ARG A 83 -0.01 16.20 -7.45
C ARG A 83 -0.08 16.63 -8.92
N TYR A 84 -0.73 15.83 -9.76
CA TYR A 84 -0.68 16.00 -11.22
C TYR A 84 -1.96 16.60 -11.83
N VAL A 85 -3.06 16.67 -11.09
CA VAL A 85 -4.29 17.35 -11.54
C VAL A 85 -4.21 18.82 -11.14
N PRO A 86 -4.10 19.76 -12.10
CA PRO A 86 -3.99 21.17 -11.80
C PRO A 86 -5.24 21.67 -11.06
N GLY A 87 -5.05 22.47 -10.02
CA GLY A 87 -6.13 23.07 -9.24
C GLY A 87 -6.81 22.14 -8.22
N LEU A 88 -6.43 20.86 -8.13
CA LEU A 88 -6.96 19.96 -7.10
C LEU A 88 -6.38 20.29 -5.72
N SER A 89 -5.08 20.56 -5.64
CA SER A 89 -4.40 21.01 -4.41
C SER A 89 -4.88 22.36 -3.87
N ALA A 90 -5.54 23.19 -4.69
CA ALA A 90 -6.12 24.46 -4.27
C ALA A 90 -7.47 24.31 -3.56
N LYS A 91 -8.11 23.13 -3.66
CA LYS A 91 -9.43 22.88 -3.09
C LYS A 91 -9.28 22.31 -1.67
N ARG A 92 -9.86 23.00 -0.67
CA ARG A 92 -9.81 22.59 0.75
C ARG A 92 -10.33 21.16 0.99
N TRP A 93 -11.36 20.73 0.27
CA TRP A 93 -11.88 19.37 0.39
C TRP A 93 -10.89 18.31 -0.13
N ALA A 94 -10.08 18.64 -1.13
CA ALA A 94 -9.10 17.71 -1.68
C ALA A 94 -7.91 17.54 -0.73
N LEU A 95 -7.56 18.57 0.05
CA LEU A 95 -6.56 18.49 1.11
C LEU A 95 -7.03 17.66 2.32
N ALA A 96 -8.33 17.38 2.44
CA ALA A 96 -8.86 16.46 3.44
C ALA A 96 -8.68 14.98 3.02
N PHE A 97 -8.34 14.69 1.76
CA PHE A 97 -8.18 13.32 1.29
C PHE A 97 -7.06 12.55 2.02
N PRO A 98 -5.83 13.08 2.18
CA PRO A 98 -4.75 12.37 2.88
C PRO A 98 -5.09 11.89 4.30
N PRO A 99 -5.64 12.73 5.21
CA PRO A 99 -6.01 12.24 6.55
C PRO A 99 -7.20 11.27 6.52
N LEU A 100 -8.15 11.42 5.58
CA LEU A 100 -9.31 10.54 5.48
C LEU A 100 -8.91 9.12 5.05
N ILE A 101 -8.08 8.97 4.02
CA ILE A 101 -7.65 7.64 3.57
C ILE A 101 -6.80 6.93 4.62
N LEU A 102 -5.99 7.69 5.37
CA LEU A 102 -5.22 7.18 6.50
C LEU A 102 -6.15 6.67 7.61
N ALA A 103 -7.14 7.47 8.01
CA ALA A 103 -8.11 7.07 9.04
C ALA A 103 -8.88 5.80 8.62
N LEU A 104 -9.26 5.71 7.35
CA LEU A 104 -9.93 4.55 6.78
C LEU A 104 -9.05 3.29 6.87
N ASN A 105 -7.77 3.39 6.49
CA ASN A 105 -6.82 2.26 6.58
C ASN A 105 -6.62 1.76 8.01
N ILE A 106 -6.61 2.67 8.99
CA ILE A 106 -6.52 2.32 10.41
C ILE A 106 -7.82 1.64 10.87
N ALA A 107 -8.98 2.20 10.51
CA ALA A 107 -10.27 1.63 10.87
C ALA A 107 -10.45 0.21 10.30
N GLU A 108 -10.08 -0.02 9.05
CA GLU A 108 -10.07 -1.35 8.43
C GLU A 108 -9.22 -2.34 9.24
N ALA A 109 -8.01 -1.93 9.63
CA ALA A 109 -7.13 -2.77 10.44
C ALA A 109 -7.75 -3.13 11.80
N VAL A 110 -8.34 -2.16 12.50
CA VAL A 110 -8.98 -2.37 13.80
C VAL A 110 -10.18 -3.32 13.67
N ILE A 111 -11.03 -3.16 12.65
CA ILE A 111 -12.16 -4.06 12.40
C ILE A 111 -11.67 -5.49 12.20
N ARG A 112 -10.57 -5.67 11.46
CA ARG A 112 -10.00 -7.00 11.24
C ARG A 112 -9.44 -7.60 12.51
N ASP A 113 -8.76 -6.81 13.34
CA ASP A 113 -8.22 -7.27 14.62
C ASP A 113 -9.35 -7.72 15.56
N VAL A 114 -10.48 -7.00 15.57
CA VAL A 114 -11.69 -7.42 16.31
C VAL A 114 -12.28 -8.71 15.73
N GLN A 115 -12.34 -8.85 14.40
CA GLN A 115 -12.90 -10.05 13.74
C GLN A 115 -12.07 -11.33 13.99
N VAL A 116 -10.74 -11.21 14.13
CA VAL A 116 -9.83 -12.36 14.30
C VAL A 116 -9.48 -12.63 15.76
N GLY A 117 -9.43 -11.59 16.59
CA GLY A 117 -9.10 -11.69 18.01
C GLY A 117 -10.30 -11.91 18.92
N GLY A 118 -11.52 -11.80 18.39
CA GLY A 118 -12.77 -12.17 19.07
C GLY A 118 -13.09 -13.67 18.98
#